data_AF-A0A2V8ECW6-F1
#
_entry.id   AF-A0A2V8ECW6-F1
#
_cell.length_a   1.000
_cell.length_b   1.000
_cell.length_c   1.000
_cell.angle_alpha   90.00
_cell.angle_beta   90.00
_cell.angle_gamma   90.00
#
_symmetry.space_group_name_H-M   'P 1'
#
loop_
_entity.id
_entity.type
_entity.pdbx_description
1 polymer ?
#
loop_
_entity_poly.entity_id
_entity_poly.type
_entity_poly.pdbx_seq_one_letter_code
_entity_poly.pdbx_strand_id
1 'polypeptide(L)'
;MYRLAAPLPGGTGIGIMKSSRALFVWLLVSTVATGCAIEKSENPLSPTIAGPIPGVNISPPKLLEPVPNQAISTDKQPISLLIENASSNGPRPLNYRFEVASDPGFSNIAFSRAGVPQGTGGRTTLGLPDALASGRNYFWRARAEDGADTGPYATAATFIVFTPVVIGQPVPMSPVGNITIGDLTPSFKVNNAPRSGPAGAITYVLELADSDSFGNKVAIWTFPEQPNQSSLGAPAALPPGKRLFWHVRGYDNNASGPWSDTAVFQTPVPHFPPPGGGGGGGGGCSGHVPPGGLTVERAQQVVLGTACEFPQLTAVFPTDSQALAAADELLRRSIWHLHLAGYQAGRQRNPSGAISSDKLTIFIGGWHAYDIFSLGYAGVATRVQFFEVTPANPVPDGGIPD
;
A
#
# COMPACT_ATOMS: atom_id res chain seq x y z
N MET A 1 -59.08 -15.62 23.57
CA MET A 1 -60.55 -15.40 23.62
C MET A 1 -61.07 -15.76 22.23
N TYR A 2 -61.86 -16.78 21.92
CA TYR A 2 -62.80 -17.70 22.59
C TYR A 2 -62.63 -19.08 21.89
N ARG A 3 -62.52 -20.23 22.60
CA ARG A 3 -63.61 -21.19 22.93
C ARG A 3 -64.29 -21.79 21.68
N LEU A 4 -64.63 -23.08 21.53
CA LEU A 4 -65.00 -24.18 22.44
C LEU A 4 -64.97 -25.48 21.59
N ALA A 5 -64.36 -26.58 22.03
CA ALA A 5 -64.98 -27.78 22.63
C ALA A 5 -66.07 -28.51 21.81
N ALA A 6 -65.83 -29.81 21.62
CA ALA A 6 -66.72 -30.86 21.10
C ALA A 6 -68.01 -31.04 21.95
N PRO A 7 -68.98 -31.86 21.50
CA PRO A 7 -68.94 -33.28 21.88
C PRO A 7 -69.52 -34.30 20.86
N LEU A 8 -69.14 -35.57 21.03
CA LEU A 8 -69.81 -36.79 20.51
C LEU A 8 -71.16 -37.01 21.26
N PRO A 9 -72.10 -37.86 20.78
CA PRO A 9 -72.04 -39.30 21.10
C PRO A 9 -72.69 -40.29 20.09
N GLY A 10 -72.38 -41.60 20.28
CA GLY A 10 -73.13 -42.85 20.02
C GLY A 10 -73.92 -43.03 18.71
N GLY A 11 -73.92 -44.17 18.03
CA GLY A 11 -73.79 -45.55 18.48
C GLY A 11 -75.10 -46.29 18.19
N THR A 12 -75.03 -47.35 17.36
CA THR A 12 -76.06 -48.39 17.06
C THR A 12 -77.30 -47.89 16.26
N GLY A 13 -77.87 -48.56 15.26
CA GLY A 13 -77.81 -49.92 14.72
C GLY A 13 -79.23 -50.30 14.23
N ILE A 14 -79.33 -51.21 13.26
CA ILE A 14 -80.50 -52.04 12.86
C ILE A 14 -81.38 -51.56 11.69
N GLY A 15 -81.34 -52.38 10.64
CA GLY A 15 -82.53 -52.91 9.95
C GLY A 15 -82.26 -53.29 8.49
N ILE A 16 -82.79 -54.34 7.87
CA ILE A 16 -83.77 -55.40 8.14
C ILE A 16 -83.55 -56.37 6.93
N MET A 17 -83.19 -57.65 7.16
CA MET A 17 -84.05 -58.85 7.05
C MET A 17 -84.44 -59.31 5.62
N LYS A 18 -84.05 -60.56 5.27
CA LYS A 18 -84.88 -61.72 4.82
C LYS A 18 -84.01 -62.75 4.06
N SER A 19 -83.74 -63.90 4.68
CA SER A 19 -84.35 -65.24 4.43
C SER A 19 -83.95 -65.85 3.06
N SER A 20 -83.33 -67.03 2.94
CA SER A 20 -83.76 -68.32 3.51
C SER A 20 -82.71 -69.44 3.31
N ARG A 21 -82.61 -70.33 4.30
CA ARG A 21 -82.41 -71.82 4.27
C ARG A 21 -81.42 -72.40 3.23
N ALA A 22 -80.21 -72.82 3.63
CA ALA A 22 -79.82 -74.10 4.26
C ALA A 22 -79.51 -75.24 3.26
N LEU A 23 -78.24 -75.65 3.18
CA LEU A 23 -77.81 -77.06 3.09
C LEU A 23 -76.28 -77.17 3.27
N PHE A 24 -75.89 -78.07 4.18
CA PHE A 24 -74.53 -78.41 4.60
C PHE A 24 -73.81 -79.29 3.57
N VAL A 25 -72.56 -78.98 3.20
CA VAL A 25 -71.50 -79.97 2.93
C VAL A 25 -70.13 -79.35 3.29
N TRP A 26 -69.39 -79.98 4.20
CA TRP A 26 -67.98 -79.71 4.51
C TRP A 26 -67.10 -80.62 3.64
N LEU A 27 -66.11 -80.07 2.91
CA LEU A 27 -64.85 -80.78 2.66
C LEU A 27 -63.72 -79.81 2.25
N LEU A 28 -62.55 -80.06 2.84
CA LEU A 28 -61.31 -79.27 2.82
C LEU A 28 -60.90 -78.73 1.43
N VAL A 29 -60.65 -77.43 1.36
CA VAL A 29 -59.83 -76.79 0.32
C VAL A 29 -58.44 -76.56 0.90
N SER A 30 -57.44 -77.29 0.40
CA SER A 30 -56.03 -76.98 0.64
C SER A 30 -55.68 -75.68 -0.09
N THR A 31 -55.60 -74.58 0.66
CA THR A 31 -55.10 -73.30 0.16
C THR A 31 -53.60 -73.40 -0.07
N VAL A 32 -53.19 -73.54 -1.33
CA VAL A 32 -51.82 -73.24 -1.74
C VAL A 32 -51.69 -71.72 -1.68
N ALA A 33 -51.16 -71.22 -0.57
CA ALA A 33 -50.70 -69.85 -0.47
C ALA A 33 -49.47 -69.71 -1.38
N THR A 34 -49.68 -69.25 -2.62
CA THR A 34 -48.63 -68.58 -3.39
C THR A 34 -48.24 -67.34 -2.63
N GLY A 35 -47.29 -67.49 -1.70
CA GLY A 35 -46.53 -66.36 -1.17
C GLY A 35 -45.80 -65.74 -2.35
N CYS A 36 -46.14 -64.49 -2.69
CA CYS A 36 -45.28 -63.67 -3.52
C CYS A 36 -43.95 -63.51 -2.78
N ALA A 37 -42.97 -64.34 -3.10
CA ALA A 37 -41.58 -64.05 -2.77
C ALA A 37 -41.23 -62.78 -3.55
N ILE A 38 -41.09 -61.66 -2.85
CA ILE A 38 -40.36 -60.52 -3.38
C ILE A 38 -38.91 -61.01 -3.43
N GLU A 39 -38.49 -61.55 -4.57
CA GLU A 39 -37.07 -61.82 -4.81
C GLU A 39 -36.34 -60.49 -4.79
N LYS A 40 -35.60 -60.25 -3.71
CA LYS A 40 -34.59 -59.19 -3.69
C LYS A 40 -33.58 -59.56 -4.79
N SER A 41 -33.48 -58.73 -5.82
CA SER A 41 -32.54 -58.91 -6.93
C SER A 41 -31.15 -59.29 -6.43
N GLU A 42 -30.60 -60.40 -6.94
CA GLU A 42 -29.26 -60.90 -6.59
C GLU A 42 -28.13 -60.05 -7.18
N ASN A 43 -28.41 -59.06 -8.04
CA ASN A 43 -27.36 -58.20 -8.58
C ASN A 43 -26.91 -57.19 -7.52
N PRO A 44 -25.73 -57.37 -6.90
CA PRO A 44 -25.33 -56.53 -5.78
C PRO A 44 -24.94 -55.13 -6.24
N LEU A 45 -24.87 -54.85 -7.54
CA LEU A 45 -24.43 -53.57 -8.10
C LEU A 45 -25.53 -52.50 -8.19
N SER A 46 -26.81 -52.85 -7.96
CA SER A 46 -27.94 -51.90 -8.02
C SER A 46 -28.39 -51.47 -6.61
N PRO A 47 -27.89 -50.34 -6.06
CA PRO A 47 -28.14 -49.96 -4.66
C PRO A 47 -29.62 -49.71 -4.35
N THR A 48 -30.36 -49.14 -5.30
CA THR A 48 -31.81 -48.82 -5.16
C THR A 48 -32.70 -50.07 -5.12
N ILE A 49 -32.20 -51.22 -5.59
CA ILE A 49 -32.99 -52.45 -5.75
C ILE A 49 -32.59 -53.49 -4.68
N ALA A 50 -31.30 -53.64 -4.39
CA ALA A 50 -30.80 -54.65 -3.47
C ALA A 50 -30.75 -54.21 -1.99
N GLY A 51 -30.78 -52.89 -1.71
CA GLY A 51 -30.67 -52.35 -0.36
C GLY A 51 -29.33 -52.67 0.33
N PRO A 52 -29.20 -52.40 1.65
CA PRO A 52 -27.99 -52.73 2.42
C PRO A 52 -27.61 -54.21 2.31
N ILE A 53 -26.32 -54.50 2.16
CA ILE A 53 -25.79 -55.88 2.13
C ILE A 53 -25.25 -56.24 3.52
N PRO A 54 -25.82 -57.24 4.22
CA PRO A 54 -25.34 -57.65 5.54
C PRO A 54 -23.84 -58.00 5.53
N GLY A 55 -23.07 -57.43 6.46
CA GLY A 55 -21.64 -57.69 6.61
C GLY A 55 -20.71 -56.79 5.78
N VAL A 56 -21.25 -55.86 4.98
CA VAL A 56 -20.45 -54.82 4.32
C VAL A 56 -19.92 -53.83 5.36
N ASN A 57 -18.62 -53.56 5.31
CA ASN A 57 -17.91 -52.59 6.11
C ASN A 57 -17.16 -51.64 5.18
N ILE A 58 -17.48 -50.36 5.31
CA ILE A 58 -16.83 -49.26 4.59
C ILE A 58 -15.99 -48.48 5.61
N SER A 59 -14.68 -48.37 5.39
CA SER A 59 -13.79 -47.60 6.27
C SER A 59 -14.07 -46.09 6.15
N PRO A 60 -13.72 -45.26 7.14
CA PRO A 60 -13.68 -43.82 6.90
C PRO A 60 -12.56 -43.51 5.89
N PRO A 61 -12.71 -42.47 5.05
CA PRO A 61 -11.59 -41.94 4.28
C PRO A 61 -10.58 -41.23 5.20
N LYS A 62 -9.39 -40.93 4.68
CA LYS A 62 -8.40 -40.10 5.38
C LYS A 62 -8.36 -38.70 4.80
N LEU A 63 -8.51 -37.69 5.65
CA LEU A 63 -8.46 -36.29 5.24
C LEU A 63 -6.99 -35.89 4.98
N LEU A 64 -6.69 -35.35 3.79
CA LEU A 64 -5.34 -34.94 3.39
C LEU A 64 -5.20 -33.43 3.31
N GLU A 65 -6.08 -32.74 2.57
CA GLU A 65 -6.06 -31.28 2.45
C GLU A 65 -7.47 -30.68 2.55
N PRO A 66 -7.66 -29.55 3.24
CA PRO A 66 -6.69 -28.87 4.09
C PRO A 66 -6.21 -29.74 5.27
N VAL A 67 -4.90 -29.66 5.58
CA VAL A 67 -4.34 -30.36 6.75
C VAL A 67 -4.88 -29.74 8.04
N PRO A 68 -4.91 -30.48 9.17
CA PRO A 68 -5.38 -29.93 10.43
C PRO A 68 -4.66 -28.64 10.84
N ASN A 69 -5.45 -27.62 11.18
CA ASN A 69 -5.06 -26.27 11.55
C ASN A 69 -4.35 -25.46 10.45
N GLN A 70 -4.50 -25.85 9.18
CA GLN A 70 -3.94 -25.09 8.08
C GLN A 70 -4.54 -23.67 8.01
N ALA A 71 -3.68 -22.67 7.86
CA ALA A 71 -4.09 -21.31 7.56
C ALA A 71 -4.13 -21.10 6.04
N ILE A 72 -5.30 -20.74 5.53
CA ILE A 72 -5.56 -20.51 4.12
C ILE A 72 -5.95 -19.05 3.93
N SER A 73 -5.18 -18.37 3.09
CA SER A 73 -5.41 -16.97 2.77
C SER A 73 -6.55 -16.82 1.76
N THR A 74 -7.31 -15.71 1.81
CA THR A 74 -8.46 -15.48 0.93
C THR A 74 -8.11 -15.48 -0.57
N ASP A 75 -6.87 -15.16 -0.95
CA ASP A 75 -6.34 -15.23 -2.32
C ASP A 75 -6.12 -16.67 -2.83
N LYS A 76 -6.17 -17.67 -1.95
CA LYS A 76 -6.02 -19.09 -2.30
C LYS A 76 -7.35 -19.84 -2.39
N GLN A 77 -8.44 -19.11 -2.62
CA GLN A 77 -9.79 -19.66 -2.75
C GLN A 77 -10.22 -19.74 -4.23
N PRO A 78 -11.16 -20.65 -4.59
CA PRO A 78 -11.87 -21.58 -3.71
C PRO A 78 -10.99 -22.75 -3.22
N ILE A 79 -11.32 -23.27 -2.03
CA ILE A 79 -10.55 -24.33 -1.36
C ILE A 79 -10.85 -25.68 -2.03
N SER A 80 -9.84 -26.54 -2.13
CA SER A 80 -10.00 -27.94 -2.53
C SER A 80 -9.88 -28.87 -1.33
N LEU A 81 -10.83 -29.79 -1.20
CA LEU A 81 -10.83 -30.86 -0.20
C LEU A 81 -10.26 -32.13 -0.85
N LEU A 82 -9.18 -32.67 -0.29
CA LEU A 82 -8.50 -33.87 -0.77
C LEU A 82 -8.56 -34.96 0.29
N ILE A 83 -8.98 -36.15 -0.11
CA ILE A 83 -8.96 -37.34 0.74
C ILE A 83 -8.15 -38.47 0.11
N GLU A 84 -7.62 -39.35 0.96
CA GLU A 84 -7.30 -40.72 0.62
C GLU A 84 -8.61 -41.54 0.67
N ASN A 85 -8.84 -42.35 -0.36
CA ASN A 85 -10.07 -43.10 -0.53
C ASN A 85 -10.28 -44.12 0.60
N ALA A 86 -11.54 -44.32 0.96
CA ALA A 86 -11.95 -45.40 1.85
C ALA A 86 -11.77 -46.78 1.18
N SER A 87 -11.74 -47.82 2.00
CA SER A 87 -11.79 -49.22 1.58
C SER A 87 -13.15 -49.83 1.92
N SER A 88 -13.58 -50.82 1.15
CA SER A 88 -14.81 -51.58 1.39
C SER A 88 -14.59 -53.05 1.06
N ASN A 89 -15.22 -53.95 1.83
CA ASN A 89 -15.32 -55.38 1.48
C ASN A 89 -16.56 -55.69 0.61
N GLY A 90 -17.38 -54.69 0.30
CA GLY A 90 -18.55 -54.82 -0.57
C GLY A 90 -18.20 -54.67 -2.06
N PRO A 91 -19.05 -55.21 -2.97
CA PRO A 91 -18.80 -55.18 -4.41
C PRO A 91 -19.19 -53.86 -5.09
N ARG A 92 -19.84 -52.93 -4.38
CA ARG A 92 -20.37 -51.68 -4.94
C ARG A 92 -19.31 -50.58 -5.00
N PRO A 93 -19.33 -49.73 -6.04
CA PRO A 93 -18.44 -48.58 -6.12
C PRO A 93 -18.77 -47.57 -5.03
N LEU A 94 -17.73 -46.96 -4.45
CA LEU A 94 -17.89 -45.91 -3.45
C LEU A 94 -18.11 -44.55 -4.11
N ASN A 95 -18.93 -43.75 -3.47
CA ASN A 95 -19.00 -42.30 -3.62
C ASN A 95 -18.86 -41.64 -2.24
N TYR A 96 -18.68 -40.33 -2.22
CA TYR A 96 -18.35 -39.60 -1.00
C TYR A 96 -19.35 -38.48 -0.73
N ARG A 97 -19.61 -38.27 0.56
CA ARG A 97 -20.20 -37.04 1.10
C ARG A 97 -19.12 -36.22 1.77
N PHE A 98 -19.01 -34.96 1.38
CA PHE A 98 -18.18 -33.93 2.00
C PHE A 98 -19.06 -32.92 2.71
N GLU A 99 -18.64 -32.51 3.91
CA GLU A 99 -19.28 -31.44 4.68
C GLU A 99 -18.22 -30.49 5.23
N VAL A 100 -18.48 -29.20 5.11
CA VAL A 100 -17.72 -28.11 5.73
C VAL A 100 -18.68 -27.32 6.61
N ALA A 101 -18.29 -27.09 7.86
CA ALA A 101 -19.09 -26.40 8.87
C ALA A 101 -18.30 -25.27 9.53
N SER A 102 -19.00 -24.30 10.10
CA SER A 102 -18.40 -23.21 10.89
C SER A 102 -18.31 -23.53 12.39
N ASP A 103 -18.72 -24.72 12.81
CA ASP A 103 -18.65 -25.21 14.19
C ASP A 103 -18.24 -26.69 14.25
N PRO A 104 -17.60 -27.13 15.35
CA PRO A 104 -17.10 -28.50 15.48
C PRO A 104 -18.21 -29.55 15.59
N GLY A 105 -19.44 -29.14 15.92
CA GLY A 105 -20.60 -30.03 16.01
C GLY A 105 -21.27 -30.28 14.67
N PHE A 106 -20.84 -29.61 13.59
CA PHE A 106 -21.50 -29.63 12.29
C PHE A 106 -22.98 -29.22 12.36
N SER A 107 -23.34 -28.30 13.28
CA SER A 107 -24.69 -27.75 13.38
C SER A 107 -24.99 -26.69 12.32
N ASN A 108 -23.94 -25.98 11.87
CA ASN A 108 -23.99 -24.93 10.87
C ASN A 108 -23.11 -25.34 9.68
N ILE A 109 -23.73 -25.98 8.69
CA ILE A 109 -23.08 -26.43 7.46
C ILE A 109 -22.91 -25.24 6.51
N ALA A 110 -21.67 -24.89 6.22
CA ALA A 110 -21.31 -23.88 5.23
C ALA A 110 -21.34 -24.45 3.81
N PHE A 111 -21.01 -25.74 3.66
CA PHE A 111 -21.06 -26.44 2.38
C PHE A 111 -21.29 -27.94 2.61
N SER A 112 -22.12 -28.57 1.77
CA SER A 112 -22.26 -30.02 1.74
C SER A 112 -22.47 -30.51 0.31
N ARG A 113 -21.82 -31.62 -0.03
CA ARG A 113 -22.02 -32.30 -1.30
C ARG A 113 -21.95 -33.80 -1.10
N ALA A 114 -22.98 -34.50 -1.55
CA ALA A 114 -23.04 -35.96 -1.60
C ALA A 114 -22.82 -36.48 -3.02
N GLY A 115 -22.62 -37.79 -3.16
CA GLY A 115 -22.51 -38.45 -4.46
C GLY A 115 -21.26 -38.10 -5.25
N VAL A 116 -20.17 -37.65 -4.60
CA VAL A 116 -18.90 -37.38 -5.27
C VAL A 116 -18.26 -38.72 -5.65
N PRO A 117 -18.12 -39.07 -6.95
CA PRO A 117 -17.58 -40.36 -7.34
C PRO A 117 -16.14 -40.54 -6.86
N GLN A 118 -15.76 -41.77 -6.52
CA GLN A 118 -14.39 -42.07 -6.16
C GLN A 118 -13.40 -41.75 -7.29
N GLY A 119 -12.37 -40.98 -6.96
CA GLY A 119 -11.27 -40.66 -7.88
C GLY A 119 -10.27 -41.81 -8.06
N THR A 120 -9.47 -41.71 -9.12
CA THR A 120 -8.43 -42.69 -9.47
C THR A 120 -7.17 -42.51 -8.61
N GLY A 121 -6.32 -43.53 -8.52
CA GLY A 121 -5.02 -43.42 -7.82
C GLY A 121 -5.13 -43.34 -6.30
N GLY A 122 -6.22 -43.83 -5.72
CA GLY A 122 -6.43 -43.88 -4.26
C GLY A 122 -6.79 -42.54 -3.63
N ARG A 123 -7.10 -41.51 -4.42
CA ARG A 123 -7.46 -40.17 -3.92
C ARG A 123 -8.70 -39.63 -4.61
N THR A 124 -9.43 -38.79 -3.88
CA THR A 124 -10.59 -38.05 -4.38
C THR A 124 -10.48 -36.59 -3.99
N THR A 125 -10.71 -35.70 -4.94
CA THR A 125 -10.64 -34.24 -4.73
C THR A 125 -11.99 -33.60 -5.01
N LEU A 126 -12.39 -32.65 -4.17
CA LEU A 126 -13.56 -31.81 -4.36
C LEU A 126 -13.18 -30.33 -4.20
N GLY A 127 -13.24 -29.56 -5.28
CA GLY A 127 -13.21 -28.09 -5.20
C GLY A 127 -14.52 -27.55 -4.66
N LEU A 128 -14.45 -26.63 -3.70
CA LEU A 128 -15.62 -25.85 -3.29
C LEU A 128 -16.04 -24.91 -4.44
N PRO A 129 -17.34 -24.69 -4.67
CA PRO A 129 -17.80 -23.80 -5.74
C PRO A 129 -17.61 -22.32 -5.39
N ASP A 130 -17.76 -21.99 -4.11
CA ASP A 130 -17.76 -20.61 -3.61
C ASP A 130 -16.64 -20.40 -2.57
N ALA A 131 -16.19 -19.15 -2.47
CA ALA A 131 -15.26 -18.74 -1.43
C ALA A 131 -15.94 -18.74 -0.05
N LEU A 132 -15.24 -19.26 0.95
CA LEU A 132 -15.65 -19.20 2.35
C LEU A 132 -15.31 -17.83 2.96
N ALA A 133 -16.18 -17.35 3.84
CA ALA A 133 -15.94 -16.11 4.58
C ALA A 133 -14.69 -16.22 5.47
N SER A 134 -13.89 -15.17 5.51
CA SER A 134 -12.65 -15.12 6.31
C SER A 134 -12.89 -14.82 7.79
N GLY A 135 -11.82 -14.87 8.57
CA GLY A 135 -11.80 -14.54 10.00
C GLY A 135 -12.35 -15.62 10.91
N ARG A 136 -12.46 -16.87 10.43
CA ARG A 136 -13.02 -17.98 11.22
C ARG A 136 -12.41 -19.34 10.88
N ASN A 137 -12.52 -20.25 11.85
CA ASN A 137 -12.22 -21.66 11.67
C ASN A 137 -13.38 -22.35 10.95
N TYR A 138 -13.03 -23.28 10.08
CA TYR A 138 -13.94 -24.25 9.47
C TYR A 138 -13.52 -25.65 9.84
N PHE A 139 -14.51 -26.52 9.95
CA PHE A 139 -14.36 -27.93 10.24
C PHE A 139 -14.87 -28.70 9.03
N TRP A 140 -14.12 -29.68 8.57
CA TRP A 140 -14.55 -30.48 7.43
C TRP A 140 -14.38 -31.97 7.70
N ARG A 141 -15.29 -32.74 7.13
CA ARG A 141 -15.30 -34.20 7.22
C ARG A 141 -15.80 -34.80 5.92
N ALA A 142 -15.40 -36.05 5.69
CA ALA A 142 -15.88 -36.84 4.59
C ALA A 142 -16.24 -38.26 5.07
N ARG A 143 -17.19 -38.89 4.39
CA ARG A 143 -17.51 -40.31 4.55
C ARG A 143 -17.76 -40.95 3.19
N ALA A 144 -17.58 -42.26 3.11
CA ALA A 144 -17.89 -43.05 1.93
C ALA A 144 -19.27 -43.71 2.05
N GLU A 145 -19.96 -43.82 0.91
CA GLU A 145 -21.29 -44.39 0.74
C GLU A 145 -21.26 -45.24 -0.55
N ASP A 146 -21.95 -46.38 -0.56
CA ASP A 146 -22.05 -47.23 -1.77
C ASP A 146 -23.44 -47.18 -2.44
N GLY A 147 -24.30 -46.29 -1.93
CA GLY A 147 -25.68 -46.10 -2.34
C GLY A 147 -26.72 -46.84 -1.48
N ALA A 148 -26.33 -47.85 -0.68
CA ALA A 148 -27.22 -48.44 0.33
C ALA A 148 -26.56 -48.60 1.71
N ASP A 149 -25.24 -48.80 1.75
CA ASP A 149 -24.44 -48.85 2.97
C ASP A 149 -23.66 -47.54 3.14
N THR A 150 -23.53 -47.08 4.38
CA THR A 150 -22.88 -45.81 4.75
C THR A 150 -21.77 -46.06 5.76
N GLY A 151 -20.54 -45.67 5.40
CA GLY A 151 -19.39 -45.71 6.31
C GLY A 151 -19.41 -44.57 7.34
N PRO A 152 -18.59 -44.67 8.40
CA PRO A 152 -18.44 -43.59 9.37
C PRO A 152 -17.77 -42.37 8.73
N TYR A 153 -17.98 -41.20 9.33
CA TYR A 153 -17.18 -40.02 9.01
C TYR A 153 -15.73 -40.21 9.45
N ALA A 154 -14.80 -39.68 8.66
CA ALA A 154 -13.45 -39.41 9.11
C ALA A 154 -13.48 -38.46 10.32
N THR A 155 -12.46 -38.56 11.18
CA THR A 155 -12.22 -37.53 12.21
C THR A 155 -12.10 -36.17 11.52
N ALA A 156 -12.92 -35.20 11.92
CA ALA A 156 -12.96 -33.90 11.29
C ALA A 156 -11.60 -33.20 11.39
N ALA A 157 -11.21 -32.53 10.31
CA ALA A 157 -10.04 -31.66 10.28
C ALA A 157 -10.50 -30.19 10.33
N THR A 158 -9.65 -29.34 10.89
CA THR A 158 -9.91 -27.90 11.04
C THR A 158 -8.99 -27.13 10.10
N PHE A 159 -9.45 -26.01 9.54
CA PHE A 159 -8.59 -25.02 8.89
C PHE A 159 -9.14 -23.62 9.15
N ILE A 160 -8.29 -22.60 9.03
CA ILE A 160 -8.69 -21.20 9.19
C ILE A 160 -8.62 -20.50 7.83
N VAL A 161 -9.67 -19.73 7.52
CA VAL A 161 -9.64 -18.81 6.38
C VAL A 161 -9.39 -17.41 6.91
N PHE A 162 -8.33 -16.75 6.44
CA PHE A 162 -7.97 -15.41 6.88
C PHE A 162 -7.71 -14.48 5.70
N THR A 163 -7.94 -13.18 5.91
CA THR A 163 -7.57 -12.15 4.94
C THR A 163 -6.17 -11.65 5.30
N PRO A 164 -5.20 -11.74 4.39
CA PRO A 164 -3.84 -11.30 4.67
C PRO A 164 -3.80 -9.78 4.84
N VAL A 165 -2.86 -9.31 5.66
CA VAL A 165 -2.57 -7.89 5.74
C VAL A 165 -1.88 -7.48 4.44
N VAL A 166 -2.54 -6.61 3.68
CA VAL A 166 -1.97 -5.99 2.49
C VAL A 166 -2.14 -4.49 2.64
N ILE A 167 -1.03 -3.76 2.53
CA ILE A 167 -1.01 -2.31 2.55
C ILE A 167 -0.75 -1.85 1.12
N GLY A 168 -1.69 -1.07 0.58
CA GLY A 168 -1.60 -0.53 -0.75
C GLY A 168 -0.67 0.69 -0.83
N GLN A 169 -0.64 1.28 -2.02
CA GLN A 169 0.13 2.49 -2.28
C GLN A 169 -0.61 3.73 -1.73
N PRO A 170 0.04 4.57 -0.90
CA PRO A 170 -0.50 5.88 -0.55
C PRO A 170 -0.37 6.87 -1.73
N VAL A 171 -1.18 7.93 -1.73
CA VAL A 171 -1.17 8.95 -2.81
C VAL A 171 -0.60 10.27 -2.29
N PRO A 172 0.52 10.78 -2.83
CA PRO A 172 1.06 12.08 -2.48
C PRO A 172 0.07 13.19 -2.87
N MET A 173 -0.17 14.16 -1.99
CA MET A 173 -1.10 15.27 -2.25
C MET A 173 -0.42 16.64 -2.25
N SER A 174 0.53 16.87 -1.36
CA SER A 174 1.26 18.14 -1.29
C SER A 174 2.61 17.94 -0.60
N PRO A 175 3.68 18.63 -1.01
CA PRO A 175 3.77 19.40 -2.26
C PRO A 175 3.90 18.48 -3.48
N VAL A 176 3.23 18.79 -4.59
CA VAL A 176 3.21 17.99 -5.82
C VAL A 176 3.23 18.88 -7.07
N GLY A 177 3.36 18.31 -8.26
CA GLY A 177 3.20 19.06 -9.52
C GLY A 177 4.36 19.99 -9.87
N ASN A 178 5.53 19.80 -9.26
CA ASN A 178 6.74 20.61 -9.48
C ASN A 178 6.55 22.11 -9.16
N ILE A 179 5.64 22.44 -8.24
CA ILE A 179 5.39 23.82 -7.81
C ILE A 179 6.55 24.36 -6.95
N THR A 180 6.73 25.68 -6.93
CA THR A 180 7.57 26.35 -5.93
C THR A 180 6.74 26.64 -4.68
N ILE A 181 7.15 26.09 -3.53
CA ILE A 181 6.51 26.35 -2.24
C ILE A 181 7.03 27.67 -1.62
N GLY A 182 6.31 28.22 -0.64
CA GLY A 182 6.61 29.53 -0.04
C GLY A 182 7.53 29.49 1.19
N ASP A 183 7.75 28.33 1.79
CA ASP A 183 8.57 28.16 2.99
C ASP A 183 9.53 26.97 2.85
N LEU A 184 10.50 26.87 3.76
CA LEU A 184 11.46 25.77 3.83
C LEU A 184 11.01 24.65 4.78
N THR A 185 9.82 24.74 5.37
CA THR A 185 9.29 23.74 6.31
C THR A 185 7.90 23.27 5.85
N PRO A 186 7.76 22.73 4.63
CA PRO A 186 6.46 22.42 4.07
C PRO A 186 5.73 21.35 4.87
N SER A 187 4.41 21.36 4.75
CA SER A 187 3.57 20.24 5.16
C SER A 187 3.43 19.23 4.00
N PHE A 188 3.95 18.03 4.23
CA PHE A 188 3.72 16.87 3.38
C PHE A 188 2.36 16.28 3.70
N LYS A 189 1.48 16.17 2.70
CA LYS A 189 0.14 15.60 2.82
C LYS A 189 0.00 14.39 1.93
N VAL A 190 -0.60 13.34 2.47
CA VAL A 190 -0.79 12.06 1.78
C VAL A 190 -2.23 11.60 1.96
N ASN A 191 -2.83 11.08 0.89
CA ASN A 191 -4.02 10.26 1.02
C ASN A 191 -3.58 8.89 1.53
N ASN A 192 -4.25 8.39 2.57
CA ASN A 192 -3.82 7.19 3.26
C ASN A 192 -3.85 5.97 2.34
N ALA A 193 -2.90 5.05 2.58
CA ALA A 193 -2.84 3.79 1.86
C ALA A 193 -4.12 2.97 2.12
N PRO A 194 -4.78 2.44 1.07
CA PRO A 194 -5.85 1.47 1.26
C PRO A 194 -5.24 0.19 1.88
N ARG A 195 -6.02 -0.55 2.66
CA ARG A 195 -5.53 -1.78 3.30
C ARG A 195 -6.60 -2.87 3.35
N SER A 196 -6.15 -4.12 3.35
CA SER A 196 -6.99 -5.30 3.60
C SER A 196 -6.49 -6.09 4.81
N GLY A 197 -7.34 -6.98 5.31
CA GLY A 197 -7.03 -7.80 6.47
C GLY A 197 -6.98 -7.00 7.78
N PRO A 198 -6.61 -7.66 8.89
CA PRO A 198 -6.52 -7.03 10.20
C PRO A 198 -5.20 -6.26 10.35
N ALA A 199 -5.00 -5.23 9.54
CA ALA A 199 -3.82 -4.37 9.60
C ALA A 199 -3.72 -3.67 10.96
N GLY A 200 -2.50 -3.56 11.50
CA GLY A 200 -2.22 -2.81 12.71
C GLY A 200 -2.30 -1.29 12.49
N ALA A 201 -1.80 -0.53 13.48
CA ALA A 201 -1.61 0.90 13.31
C ALA A 201 -0.57 1.16 12.20
N ILE A 202 -0.95 1.96 11.21
CA ILE A 202 -0.09 2.29 10.07
C ILE A 202 0.84 3.44 10.44
N THR A 203 2.12 3.25 10.14
CA THR A 203 3.13 4.31 10.14
C THR A 203 3.59 4.54 8.70
N TYR A 204 3.80 5.80 8.34
CA TYR A 204 4.37 6.17 7.05
C TYR A 204 5.88 6.40 7.20
N VAL A 205 6.64 5.99 6.19
CA VAL A 205 8.00 6.47 5.95
C VAL A 205 8.00 7.30 4.67
N LEU A 206 8.56 8.50 4.74
CA LEU A 206 8.74 9.43 3.64
C LEU A 206 10.23 9.61 3.40
N GLU A 207 10.67 9.43 2.16
CA GLU A 207 12.02 9.81 1.74
C GLU A 207 11.95 11.03 0.84
N LEU A 208 12.88 11.95 1.05
CA LEU A 208 13.08 13.16 0.27
C LEU A 208 14.46 13.10 -0.35
N ALA A 209 14.59 13.39 -1.64
CA ALA A 209 15.82 13.27 -2.41
C ALA A 209 16.03 14.44 -3.36
N ASP A 210 17.27 14.59 -3.85
CA ASP A 210 17.67 15.58 -4.86
C ASP A 210 17.35 15.14 -6.31
N SER A 211 16.96 13.88 -6.49
CA SER A 211 16.65 13.24 -7.77
C SER A 211 15.57 12.17 -7.61
N ASP A 212 14.89 11.83 -8.71
CA ASP A 212 13.83 10.80 -8.78
C ASP A 212 14.36 9.36 -8.66
N SER A 213 15.67 9.17 -8.78
CA SER A 213 16.34 7.89 -8.51
C SER A 213 16.46 7.56 -7.01
N PHE A 214 16.25 8.55 -6.13
CA PHE A 214 16.49 8.45 -4.68
C PHE A 214 17.92 7.99 -4.31
N GLY A 215 18.90 8.25 -5.19
CA GLY A 215 20.31 7.93 -4.94
C GLY A 215 20.91 8.72 -3.77
N ASN A 216 20.61 10.02 -3.69
CA ASN A 216 20.97 10.86 -2.55
C ASN A 216 19.70 11.31 -1.81
N LYS A 217 19.49 10.77 -0.61
CA LYS A 217 18.37 11.15 0.25
C LYS A 217 18.75 12.37 1.08
N VAL A 218 18.00 13.45 0.89
CA VAL A 218 18.06 14.68 1.68
C VAL A 218 17.51 14.44 3.09
N ALA A 219 16.43 13.64 3.19
CA ALA A 219 15.84 13.27 4.47
C ALA A 219 15.06 11.96 4.40
N ILE A 220 14.91 11.31 5.55
CA ILE A 220 14.02 10.18 5.77
C ILE A 220 13.27 10.42 7.06
N TRP A 221 11.94 10.43 7.01
CA TRP A 221 11.10 10.70 8.17
C TRP A 221 9.99 9.68 8.31
N THR A 222 9.54 9.49 9.54
CA THR A 222 8.40 8.63 9.86
C THR A 222 7.33 9.41 10.58
N PHE A 223 6.06 9.11 10.32
CA PHE A 223 4.92 9.73 10.99
C PHE A 223 3.73 8.79 11.05
N PRO A 224 2.91 8.85 12.12
CA PRO A 224 1.75 8.00 12.25
C PRO A 224 0.66 8.41 11.26
N GLU A 225 -0.15 7.45 10.86
CA GLU A 225 -1.36 7.73 10.11
C GLU A 225 -2.38 8.55 10.91
N GLN A 226 -3.06 9.46 10.24
CA GLN A 226 -4.17 10.28 10.78
C GLN A 226 -5.48 9.97 10.03
N PRO A 227 -6.67 10.29 10.60
CA PRO A 227 -7.95 10.02 9.94
C PRO A 227 -8.08 10.70 8.56
N ASN A 228 -8.55 9.95 7.57
CA ASN A 228 -8.74 10.35 6.16
C ASN A 228 -7.44 10.66 5.40
N GLN A 229 -6.67 11.64 5.85
CA GLN A 229 -5.41 12.07 5.26
C GLN A 229 -4.37 12.21 6.37
N SER A 230 -3.12 11.87 6.04
CA SER A 230 -1.99 12.03 6.95
C SER A 230 -1.12 13.20 6.55
N SER A 231 -0.57 13.89 7.55
CA SER A 231 0.28 15.03 7.34
C SER A 231 1.54 14.98 8.21
N LEU A 232 2.64 15.44 7.62
CA LEU A 232 3.92 15.64 8.28
C LEU A 232 4.40 17.06 7.96
N GLY A 233 4.51 17.92 8.98
CA GLY A 233 5.33 19.13 8.84
C GLY A 233 6.80 18.73 8.79
N ALA A 234 7.56 19.27 7.85
CA ALA A 234 9.00 18.99 7.73
C ALA A 234 9.70 19.24 9.10
N PRO A 235 10.31 18.22 9.73
CA PRO A 235 10.96 18.36 11.03
C PRO A 235 12.16 19.33 11.05
N ALA A 236 12.72 19.62 9.87
CA ALA A 236 13.82 20.56 9.69
C ALA A 236 13.63 21.36 8.39
N ALA A 237 14.24 22.55 8.34
CA ALA A 237 14.24 23.37 7.15
C ALA A 237 14.94 22.66 5.98
N LEU A 238 14.27 22.66 4.83
CA LEU A 238 14.78 22.10 3.59
C LEU A 238 15.83 23.02 2.95
N PRO A 239 16.74 22.48 2.11
CA PRO A 239 17.68 23.31 1.37
C PRO A 239 16.95 24.28 0.42
N PRO A 240 17.26 25.59 0.43
CA PRO A 240 16.61 26.57 -0.43
C PRO A 240 17.00 26.44 -1.91
N GLY A 241 16.14 26.90 -2.81
CA GLY A 241 16.40 26.93 -4.26
C GLY A 241 16.66 25.55 -4.88
N LYS A 242 16.12 24.47 -4.31
CA LYS A 242 16.29 23.10 -4.79
C LYS A 242 15.01 22.56 -5.39
N ARG A 243 15.13 21.78 -6.45
CA ARG A 243 14.10 20.85 -6.90
C ARG A 243 14.26 19.54 -6.13
N LEU A 244 13.24 19.14 -5.39
CA LEU A 244 13.26 17.97 -4.51
C LEU A 244 12.16 16.99 -4.89
N PHE A 245 12.46 15.71 -4.70
CA PHE A 245 11.60 14.58 -5.02
C PHE A 245 11.26 13.85 -3.73
N TRP A 246 10.02 13.42 -3.58
CA TRP A 246 9.63 12.63 -2.42
C TRP A 246 8.65 11.54 -2.78
N HIS A 247 8.71 10.48 -1.99
CA HIS A 247 7.78 9.37 -2.04
C HIS A 247 7.55 8.84 -0.62
N VAL A 248 6.45 8.12 -0.44
CA VAL A 248 5.99 7.68 0.87
C VAL A 248 5.45 6.25 0.77
N ARG A 249 5.64 5.43 1.80
CA ARG A 249 4.95 4.13 1.92
C ARG A 249 4.43 3.93 3.33
N GLY A 250 3.30 3.22 3.43
CA GLY A 250 2.74 2.79 4.70
C GLY A 250 3.29 1.42 5.11
N TYR A 251 3.47 1.20 6.41
CA TYR A 251 3.81 -0.10 6.98
C TYR A 251 3.13 -0.29 8.35
N ASP A 252 2.94 -1.54 8.73
CA ASP A 252 2.67 -1.95 10.11
C ASP A 252 3.76 -2.92 10.59
N ASN A 253 3.57 -3.57 11.74
CA ASN A 253 4.54 -4.52 12.28
C ASN A 253 4.69 -5.81 11.45
N ASN A 254 3.75 -6.11 10.55
CA ASN A 254 3.65 -7.38 9.83
C ASN A 254 3.81 -7.24 8.31
N ALA A 255 3.59 -6.04 7.75
CA ALA A 255 3.55 -5.78 6.33
C ALA A 255 4.06 -4.38 5.99
N SER A 256 4.65 -4.24 4.81
CA SER A 256 5.01 -2.96 4.21
C SER A 256 4.40 -2.85 2.82
N GLY A 257 3.76 -1.72 2.55
CA GLY A 257 3.23 -1.41 1.22
C GLY A 257 4.30 -0.94 0.24
N PRO A 258 3.95 -0.84 -1.05
CA PRO A 258 4.81 -0.23 -2.06
C PRO A 258 5.00 1.27 -1.78
N TRP A 259 6.08 1.82 -2.35
CA TRP A 259 6.27 3.28 -2.43
C TRP A 259 5.20 3.92 -3.31
N SER A 260 4.77 5.12 -2.93
CA SER A 260 3.95 6.00 -3.75
C SER A 260 4.61 6.34 -5.08
N ASP A 261 3.82 6.89 -6.00
CA ASP A 261 4.37 7.65 -7.11
C ASP A 261 5.29 8.75 -6.57
N THR A 262 6.29 9.12 -7.36
CA THR A 262 7.23 10.16 -6.97
C THR A 262 6.59 11.53 -7.17
N ALA A 263 6.48 12.29 -6.09
CA ALA A 263 6.09 13.68 -6.13
C ALA A 263 7.33 14.58 -6.23
N VAL A 264 7.15 15.76 -6.82
CA VAL A 264 8.23 16.72 -7.04
C VAL A 264 7.75 18.13 -6.75
N PHE A 265 8.63 18.96 -6.21
CA PHE A 265 8.41 20.38 -5.92
C PHE A 265 9.74 21.13 -5.89
N GLN A 266 9.68 22.45 -5.74
CA GLN A 266 10.83 23.33 -5.60
C GLN A 266 10.73 24.12 -4.31
N THR A 267 11.81 24.18 -3.53
CA THR A 267 11.90 25.06 -2.37
C THR A 267 12.07 26.51 -2.80
N PRO A 268 11.58 27.49 -2.02
CA PRO A 268 11.77 28.89 -2.35
C PRO A 268 13.26 29.19 -2.46
N VAL A 269 13.61 30.01 -3.44
CA VAL A 269 14.87 30.75 -3.38
C VAL A 269 14.77 31.71 -2.19
N PRO A 270 15.86 31.99 -1.48
CA PRO A 270 15.81 32.96 -0.38
C PRO A 270 15.28 34.29 -0.90
N HIS A 271 14.07 34.67 -0.47
CA HIS A 271 13.53 36.00 -0.73
C HIS A 271 14.18 36.97 0.26
N PHE A 272 15.00 37.87 -0.25
CA PHE A 272 15.31 39.10 0.47
C PHE A 272 14.11 40.01 0.30
N PRO A 273 13.58 40.59 1.38
CA PRO A 273 12.63 41.68 1.20
C PRO A 273 13.29 42.72 0.27
N PRO A 274 12.53 43.33 -0.67
CA PRO A 274 12.97 44.56 -1.30
C PRO A 274 13.44 45.51 -0.18
N PRO A 275 14.49 46.33 -0.39
CA PRO A 275 14.94 47.28 0.62
C PRO A 275 13.70 47.99 1.16
N GLY A 276 13.45 47.81 2.46
CA GLY A 276 12.18 48.18 3.07
C GLY A 276 11.82 49.60 2.67
N GLY A 277 10.58 49.77 2.18
CA GLY A 277 9.97 51.06 1.93
C GLY A 277 9.80 51.82 3.25
N GLY A 278 10.89 52.32 3.81
CA GLY A 278 10.91 53.51 4.64
C GLY A 278 11.05 54.69 3.69
N GLY A 279 10.03 55.54 3.65
CA GLY A 279 9.90 56.58 2.65
C GLY A 279 11.11 57.51 2.52
N GLY A 280 11.36 57.94 1.29
CA GLY A 280 12.17 59.12 1.00
C GLY A 280 13.18 58.93 -0.13
N GLY A 281 12.80 59.34 -1.34
CA GLY A 281 13.75 59.80 -2.36
C GLY A 281 14.02 58.82 -3.49
N GLY A 282 13.44 59.09 -4.65
CA GLY A 282 13.95 58.55 -5.90
C GLY A 282 15.38 59.05 -6.15
N GLY A 283 16.33 58.13 -6.16
CA GLY A 283 17.59 58.22 -6.90
C GLY A 283 17.74 56.84 -7.52
N GLY A 284 17.69 56.67 -8.84
CA GLY A 284 18.82 57.01 -9.70
C GLY A 284 19.96 56.07 -9.34
N CYS A 285 20.40 55.21 -10.27
CA CYS A 285 21.61 54.38 -10.13
C CYS A 285 22.84 55.29 -10.04
N SER A 286 22.97 56.01 -8.93
CA SER A 286 24.10 56.83 -8.59
C SER A 286 25.13 55.87 -8.05
N GLY A 287 26.11 55.48 -8.87
CA GLY A 287 27.23 54.60 -8.47
C GLY A 287 28.05 55.14 -7.28
N HIS A 288 27.68 56.29 -6.71
CA HIS A 288 28.28 56.84 -5.51
C HIS A 288 27.79 56.14 -4.24
N VAL A 289 28.69 55.37 -3.62
CA VAL A 289 28.53 54.84 -2.27
C VAL A 289 29.05 55.86 -1.24
N PRO A 290 28.23 56.31 -0.29
CA PRO A 290 28.67 57.26 0.74
C PRO A 290 29.84 56.74 1.59
N PRO A 291 30.71 57.63 2.09
CA PRO A 291 31.67 57.28 3.14
C PRO A 291 30.95 56.72 4.38
N GLY A 292 31.53 55.74 5.04
CA GLY A 292 30.90 55.09 6.21
C GLY A 292 31.79 54.01 6.83
N GLY A 293 31.31 53.40 7.91
CA GLY A 293 32.01 52.30 8.58
C GLY A 293 32.13 51.04 7.72
N LEU A 294 33.07 50.16 8.03
CA LEU A 294 33.26 48.88 7.33
C LEU A 294 32.19 47.87 7.74
N THR A 295 30.95 48.08 7.30
CA THR A 295 29.81 47.18 7.58
C THR A 295 29.47 46.31 6.36
N VAL A 296 28.66 45.27 6.57
CA VAL A 296 28.18 44.39 5.51
C VAL A 296 27.31 45.17 4.51
N GLU A 297 26.46 46.07 5.00
CA GLU A 297 25.55 46.87 4.18
C GLU A 297 26.32 47.80 3.24
N ARG A 298 27.39 48.44 3.72
CA ARG A 298 28.23 49.28 2.88
C ARG A 298 29.05 48.47 1.88
N ALA A 299 29.51 47.27 2.24
CA ALA A 299 30.17 46.37 1.29
C ALA A 299 29.22 45.94 0.16
N GLN A 300 27.97 45.62 0.51
CA GLN A 300 26.92 45.32 -0.47
C GLN A 300 26.63 46.52 -1.39
N GLN A 301 26.55 47.74 -0.84
CA GLN A 301 26.39 48.95 -1.64
C GLN A 301 27.54 49.15 -2.64
N VAL A 302 28.77 48.85 -2.24
CA VAL A 302 29.93 48.89 -3.14
C VAL A 302 29.76 47.91 -4.29
N VAL A 303 29.48 46.64 -4.02
CA VAL A 303 29.30 45.61 -5.07
C VAL A 303 28.15 45.97 -6.03
N LEU A 304 27.01 46.42 -5.51
CA LEU A 304 25.87 46.83 -6.33
C LEU A 304 26.16 48.11 -7.12
N GLY A 305 26.89 49.06 -6.51
CA GLY A 305 27.33 50.30 -7.15
C GLY A 305 28.27 50.03 -8.33
N THR A 306 29.25 49.14 -8.15
CA THR A 306 30.14 48.69 -9.23
C THR A 306 29.35 48.10 -10.40
N ALA A 307 28.35 47.27 -10.12
CA ALA A 307 27.50 46.70 -11.17
C ALA A 307 26.70 47.75 -11.96
N CYS A 308 26.28 48.83 -11.27
CA CYS A 308 25.59 49.94 -11.92
C CYS A 308 26.52 50.79 -12.79
N GLU A 309 27.79 50.89 -12.40
CA GLU A 309 28.83 51.59 -13.17
C GLU A 309 29.26 50.82 -14.43
N PHE A 310 29.21 49.48 -14.37
CA PHE A 310 29.58 48.61 -15.47
C PHE A 310 28.39 47.76 -15.98
N PRO A 311 27.29 48.38 -16.46
CA PRO A 311 26.11 47.65 -16.91
C PRO A 311 26.40 46.71 -18.09
N GLN A 312 27.42 47.01 -18.90
CA GLN A 312 27.87 46.15 -20.00
C GLN A 312 28.37 44.78 -19.52
N LEU A 313 28.87 44.67 -18.28
CA LEU A 313 29.36 43.40 -17.72
C LEU A 313 28.23 42.50 -17.18
N THR A 314 27.01 43.04 -17.09
CA THR A 314 25.80 42.29 -16.73
C THR A 314 24.85 42.11 -17.93
N ALA A 315 25.31 42.42 -19.14
CA ALA A 315 24.54 42.24 -20.36
C ALA A 315 24.31 40.75 -20.68
N VAL A 316 23.43 40.50 -21.66
CA VAL A 316 23.26 39.15 -22.23
C VAL A 316 24.39 38.89 -23.23
N PHE A 317 25.10 37.78 -23.05
CA PHE A 317 26.18 37.35 -23.93
C PHE A 317 25.78 36.14 -24.80
N PRO A 318 26.31 36.01 -26.02
CA PRO A 318 25.96 34.88 -26.90
C PRO A 318 26.68 33.58 -26.56
N THR A 319 27.70 33.59 -25.71
CA THR A 319 28.44 32.39 -25.29
C THR A 319 28.70 32.37 -23.79
N ASP A 320 28.77 31.18 -23.20
CA ASP A 320 29.11 30.99 -21.78
C ASP A 320 30.48 31.57 -21.43
N SER A 321 31.46 31.43 -22.33
CA SER A 321 32.81 31.96 -22.13
C SER A 321 32.82 33.49 -22.01
N GLN A 322 31.95 34.19 -22.76
CA GLN A 322 31.84 35.65 -22.67
C GLN A 322 31.09 36.08 -21.40
N ALA A 323 30.03 35.37 -21.02
CA ALA A 323 29.31 35.62 -19.77
C ALA A 323 30.21 35.43 -18.54
N LEU A 324 31.02 34.36 -18.52
CA LEU A 324 31.99 34.08 -17.47
C LEU A 324 33.13 35.10 -17.43
N ALA A 325 33.65 35.52 -18.58
CA ALA A 325 34.70 36.55 -18.64
C ALA A 325 34.19 37.91 -18.12
N ALA A 326 32.96 38.29 -18.48
CA ALA A 326 32.35 39.53 -18.00
C ALA A 326 32.06 39.49 -16.50
N ALA A 327 31.58 38.35 -15.97
CA ALA A 327 31.40 38.16 -14.54
C ALA A 327 32.74 38.21 -13.79
N ASP A 328 33.79 37.57 -14.31
CA ASP A 328 35.12 37.64 -13.70
C ASP A 328 35.69 39.07 -13.64
N GLU A 329 35.52 39.83 -14.72
CA GLU A 329 35.92 41.25 -14.76
C GLU A 329 35.14 42.06 -13.71
N LEU A 330 33.81 41.91 -13.66
CA LEU A 330 32.97 42.63 -12.71
C LEU A 330 33.30 42.26 -11.26
N LEU A 331 33.63 41.00 -11.00
CA LEU A 331 34.08 40.54 -9.68
C LEU A 331 35.33 41.29 -9.25
N ARG A 332 36.31 41.38 -10.15
CA ARG A 332 37.60 42.01 -9.85
C ARG A 332 37.50 43.52 -9.75
N ARG A 333 36.64 44.17 -10.54
CA ARG A 333 36.29 45.58 -10.34
C ARG A 333 35.62 45.82 -8.99
N SER A 334 34.74 44.92 -8.56
CA SER A 334 34.10 45.01 -7.23
C SER A 334 35.13 44.90 -6.10
N ILE A 335 36.13 44.03 -6.23
CA ILE A 335 37.25 43.95 -5.27
C ILE A 335 38.03 45.27 -5.22
N TRP A 336 38.30 45.89 -6.38
CA TRP A 336 39.00 47.17 -6.42
C TRP A 336 38.21 48.30 -5.75
N HIS A 337 36.91 48.41 -6.01
CA HIS A 337 36.06 49.41 -5.33
C HIS A 337 35.92 49.14 -3.83
N LEU A 338 35.91 47.87 -3.41
CA LEU A 338 35.95 47.52 -1.98
C LEU A 338 37.24 48.02 -1.32
N HIS A 339 38.38 47.90 -1.99
CA HIS A 339 39.64 48.47 -1.51
C HIS A 339 39.59 49.99 -1.42
N LEU A 340 39.06 50.69 -2.43
CA LEU A 340 38.86 52.14 -2.37
C LEU A 340 37.92 52.56 -1.23
N ALA A 341 36.91 51.74 -0.94
CA ALA A 341 36.00 51.97 0.18
C ALA A 341 36.63 51.65 1.55
N GLY A 342 37.86 51.13 1.59
CA GLY A 342 38.63 50.85 2.81
C GLY A 342 38.52 49.41 3.32
N TYR A 343 37.89 48.50 2.58
CA TYR A 343 37.83 47.09 2.94
C TYR A 343 39.11 46.35 2.55
N GLN A 344 39.47 45.35 3.34
CA GLN A 344 40.32 44.27 2.84
C GLN A 344 39.41 43.27 2.13
N ALA A 345 39.63 43.08 0.84
CA ALA A 345 38.88 42.16 0.01
C ALA A 345 39.81 41.31 -0.87
N GLY A 346 39.28 40.26 -1.50
CA GLY A 346 40.03 39.37 -2.36
C GLY A 346 39.13 38.34 -3.04
N ARG A 347 39.72 37.41 -3.78
CA ARG A 347 39.01 36.29 -4.42
C ARG A 347 38.65 35.23 -3.38
N GLN A 348 37.60 34.46 -3.64
CA GLN A 348 37.27 33.26 -2.85
C GLN A 348 37.84 32.00 -3.52
N ARG A 349 38.51 31.13 -2.73
CA ARG A 349 38.82 29.76 -3.14
C ARG A 349 37.73 28.79 -2.68
N ASN A 350 37.12 28.08 -3.62
CA ASN A 350 36.09 27.10 -3.33
C ASN A 350 36.66 25.86 -2.61
N PRO A 351 35.84 25.04 -1.93
CA PRO A 351 36.27 23.76 -1.36
C PRO A 351 36.92 22.80 -2.37
N SER A 352 36.60 22.94 -3.67
CA SER A 352 37.25 22.21 -4.76
C SER A 352 38.69 22.65 -5.03
N GLY A 353 39.17 23.72 -4.40
CA GLY A 353 40.49 24.34 -4.64
C GLY A 353 40.50 25.38 -5.77
N ALA A 354 39.45 25.43 -6.60
CA ALA A 354 39.31 26.40 -7.68
C ALA A 354 39.06 27.83 -7.16
N ILE A 355 39.60 28.83 -7.86
CA ILE A 355 39.25 30.23 -7.62
C ILE A 355 37.88 30.48 -8.23
N SER A 356 36.94 30.98 -7.43
CA SER A 356 35.59 31.28 -7.89
C SER A 356 35.57 32.50 -8.81
N SER A 357 34.67 32.48 -9.81
CA SER A 357 34.32 33.59 -10.69
C SER A 357 33.05 34.34 -10.24
N ASP A 358 32.42 33.89 -9.16
CA ASP A 358 31.15 34.41 -8.63
C ASP A 358 31.19 34.81 -7.15
N LYS A 359 32.30 34.53 -6.46
CA LYS A 359 32.48 34.75 -5.03
C LYS A 359 33.76 35.52 -4.74
N LEU A 360 33.65 36.48 -3.83
CA LEU A 360 34.77 37.22 -3.28
C LEU A 360 34.80 37.06 -1.75
N THR A 361 35.89 37.49 -1.13
CA THR A 361 36.01 37.56 0.33
C THR A 361 36.18 38.99 0.79
N ILE A 362 35.62 39.33 1.94
CA ILE A 362 35.74 40.65 2.57
C ILE A 362 36.03 40.46 4.06
N PHE A 363 36.95 41.26 4.60
CA PHE A 363 37.24 41.29 6.03
C PHE A 363 36.32 42.30 6.75
N ILE A 364 35.42 41.79 7.60
CA ILE A 364 34.46 42.57 8.39
C ILE A 364 34.42 42.00 9.81
N GLY A 365 35.42 42.34 10.64
CA GLY A 365 35.60 41.70 11.96
C GLY A 365 36.03 40.22 11.90
N GLY A 366 36.18 39.68 10.69
CA GLY A 366 36.58 38.32 10.34
C GLY A 366 36.53 38.17 8.81
N TRP A 367 37.04 37.06 8.26
CA TRP A 367 36.89 36.79 6.83
C TRP A 367 35.51 36.21 6.54
N HIS A 368 34.79 36.88 5.65
CA HIS A 368 33.50 36.45 5.12
C HIS A 368 33.65 36.21 3.61
N ALA A 369 32.98 35.20 3.06
CA ALA A 369 32.87 35.01 1.63
C ALA A 369 31.47 35.38 1.18
N TYR A 370 31.37 36.07 0.06
CA TYR A 370 30.10 36.47 -0.53
C TYR A 370 30.02 35.97 -1.95
N ASP A 371 28.96 35.23 -2.25
CA ASP A 371 28.49 34.97 -3.61
C ASP A 371 27.78 36.23 -4.12
N ILE A 372 28.42 36.87 -5.08
CA ILE A 372 27.98 38.16 -5.60
C ILE A 372 27.27 38.04 -6.95
N PHE A 373 27.19 36.85 -7.55
CA PHE A 373 26.53 36.64 -8.84
C PHE A 373 25.66 35.39 -8.90
N SER A 374 24.43 35.55 -9.37
CA SER A 374 23.78 34.48 -10.12
C SER A 374 24.38 34.52 -11.52
N LEU A 375 25.36 33.65 -11.78
CA LEU A 375 26.10 33.63 -13.05
C LEU A 375 25.16 33.49 -14.24
N GLY A 376 25.34 34.38 -15.21
CA GLY A 376 24.73 34.27 -16.53
C GLY A 376 25.37 33.16 -17.36
N TYR A 377 24.72 32.84 -18.46
CA TYR A 377 25.18 31.91 -19.49
C TYR A 377 24.69 32.39 -20.86
N ALA A 378 24.97 31.67 -21.93
CA ALA A 378 24.53 32.06 -23.27
C ALA A 378 23.02 32.39 -23.31
N GLY A 379 22.69 33.64 -23.65
CA GLY A 379 21.30 34.12 -23.71
C GLY A 379 20.68 34.56 -22.37
N VAL A 380 21.40 34.46 -21.25
CA VAL A 380 20.93 34.85 -19.91
C VAL A 380 21.93 35.75 -19.21
N ALA A 381 21.49 36.96 -18.84
CA ALA A 381 22.32 37.95 -18.14
C ALA A 381 22.72 37.50 -16.74
N THR A 382 23.96 37.82 -16.35
CA THR A 382 24.42 37.72 -14.96
C THR A 382 23.61 38.67 -14.09
N ARG A 383 23.10 38.17 -12.95
CA ARG A 383 22.43 39.01 -11.96
C ARG A 383 23.33 39.22 -10.76
N VAL A 384 23.49 40.48 -10.36
CA VAL A 384 24.28 40.83 -9.19
C VAL A 384 23.47 40.62 -7.92
N GLN A 385 24.13 40.04 -6.93
CA GLN A 385 23.59 39.66 -5.64
C GLN A 385 24.67 39.86 -4.57
N PHE A 386 24.37 39.53 -3.32
CA PHE A 386 25.33 39.61 -2.22
C PHE A 386 24.94 38.64 -1.11
N PHE A 387 25.38 37.39 -1.23
CA PHE A 387 25.00 36.29 -0.34
C PHE A 387 26.21 35.79 0.44
N GLU A 388 26.14 35.81 1.77
CA GLU A 388 27.21 35.21 2.56
C GLU A 388 27.24 33.69 2.39
N VAL A 389 28.44 33.15 2.14
CA VAL A 389 28.72 31.72 1.97
C VAL A 389 29.90 31.33 2.86
N THR A 390 29.95 30.06 3.27
CA THR A 390 30.99 29.54 4.17
C THR A 390 31.63 28.26 3.63
N PRO A 391 32.88 27.95 4.01
CA PRO A 391 33.81 28.79 4.75
C PRO A 391 34.48 29.85 3.86
N ALA A 392 34.87 30.98 4.46
CA ALA A 392 35.72 31.94 3.77
C ALA A 392 37.14 31.38 3.58
N ASN A 393 37.67 31.51 2.37
CA ASN A 393 39.01 31.08 2.01
C ASN A 393 39.64 32.14 1.09
N PRO A 394 40.13 33.25 1.70
CA PRO A 394 40.55 34.43 0.98
C PRO A 394 41.81 34.17 0.16
N VAL A 395 41.80 34.66 -1.07
CA VAL A 395 42.96 34.69 -1.97
C VAL A 395 43.23 36.15 -2.33
N PRO A 396 44.42 36.68 -2.04
CA PRO A 396 44.76 38.08 -2.34
C PRO A 396 44.59 38.40 -3.83
N ASP A 397 43.90 39.49 -4.12
CA ASP A 397 43.72 40.04 -5.47
C ASP A 397 43.52 41.55 -5.31
N GLY A 398 44.24 42.36 -6.08
CA GLY A 398 44.14 43.83 -6.02
C GLY A 398 42.92 44.39 -6.76
N GLY A 399 42.15 43.53 -7.41
CA GLY A 399 41.08 43.90 -8.32
C GLY A 399 41.57 44.40 -9.67
N ILE A 400 40.64 44.94 -10.46
CA ILE A 400 40.92 45.66 -11.71
C ILE A 400 40.41 47.09 -11.52
N PRO A 401 41.26 48.13 -11.69
CA PRO A 401 40.82 49.52 -11.63
C PRO A 401 39.89 49.88 -12.79
N ASP A 402 39.15 51.00 -12.64
CA ASP A 402 38.18 51.48 -13.63
C ASP A 402 38.73 51.64 -15.05
#